data_AF-A0A8X8KGD8-F1
#
_entry.id   AF-A0A8X8KGD8-F1
#
_cell.length_a   1.000
_cell.length_b   1.000
_cell.length_c   1.000
_cell.angle_alpha   90.00
_cell.angle_beta   90.00
_cell.angle_gamma   90.00
#
_symmetry.space_group_name_H-M   'P 1'
#
loop_
_entity.id
_entity.type
_entity.pdbx_description
1 polymer ?
#
loop_
_entity_poly.entity_id
_entity_poly.type
_entity_poly.pdbx_seq_one_letter_code
_entity_poly.pdbx_strand_id
1 'polypeptide(L)'
;MITFIYQLILFFIIIGTYALMRGGYMDIEWNFLLSMYGMFVGYLVMFYFSIYTNTDFSRRTIKIIATISIILMTIILVILGHLLFILLTE
;
A
#
# COMPACT_ATOMS: atom_id res chain seq x y z
N MET A 1 15.41 6.47 5.80
CA MET A 1 15.32 5.00 5.53
C MET A 1 14.15 4.35 6.27
N ILE A 2 13.96 4.64 7.56
CA ILE A 2 12.90 4.04 8.40
C ILE A 2 11.50 4.18 7.78
N THR A 3 11.14 5.35 7.24
CA THR A 3 9.83 5.59 6.58
C THR A 3 9.61 4.76 5.32
N PHE A 4 10.67 4.46 4.56
CA PHE A 4 10.58 3.58 3.39
C PHE A 4 10.43 2.11 3.80
N ILE A 5 11.09 1.68 4.89
CA ILE A 5 10.90 0.34 5.45
C ILE A 5 9.43 0.17 5.90
N TYR A 6 8.84 1.16 6.56
CA TYR A 6 7.43 1.12 6.93
C TYR A 6 6.49 1.02 5.72
N GLN A 7 6.80 1.69 4.59
CA GLN A 7 6.06 1.49 3.34
C GLN A 7 6.12 0.03 2.87
N LEU A 8 7.30 -0.58 2.87
CA LEU A 8 7.44 -1.98 2.44
C LEU A 8 6.65 -2.92 3.36
N ILE A 9 6.71 -2.70 4.68
CA ILE A 9 5.94 -3.50 5.64
C ILE A 9 4.43 -3.34 5.38
N LEU A 10 3.92 -2.12 5.24
CA LEU A 10 2.52 -1.86 4.92
C LEU A 10 2.09 -2.54 3.62
N PHE A 11 2.94 -2.47 2.59
CA PHE A 11 2.68 -3.13 1.32
C PHE A 11 2.52 -4.65 1.49
N PHE A 12 3.41 -5.31 2.23
CA PHE A 12 3.30 -6.75 2.48
C PHE A 12 2.09 -7.12 3.32
N ILE A 13 1.70 -6.29 4.29
CA ILE A 13 0.47 -6.48 5.06
C ILE A 13 -0.75 -6.43 4.12
N ILE A 14 -0.83 -5.41 3.25
CA ILE A 14 -1.93 -5.27 2.29
C ILE A 14 -2.02 -6.49 1.36
N ILE A 15 -0.88 -6.96 0.82
CA ILE A 15 -0.86 -8.16 -0.04
C ILE A 15 -1.27 -9.41 0.75
N GLY A 16 -0.74 -9.59 1.95
CA GLY A 16 -1.05 -10.75 2.79
C GLY A 16 -2.54 -10.83 3.13
N THR A 17 -3.12 -9.71 3.56
CA THR A 17 -4.56 -9.59 3.84
C THR A 17 -5.40 -9.89 2.59
N TYR A 18 -5.03 -9.32 1.44
CA TYR A 18 -5.70 -9.61 0.18
C TYR A 18 -5.64 -11.09 -0.22
N ALA A 19 -4.48 -11.74 -0.05
CA ALA A 19 -4.31 -13.15 -0.35
C ALA A 19 -5.15 -14.04 0.56
N LEU A 20 -5.25 -13.70 1.86
CA LEU A 20 -6.10 -14.43 2.81
C LEU A 20 -7.59 -14.32 2.43
N MET A 21 -8.04 -13.13 2.05
CA MET A 21 -9.41 -12.91 1.57
C MET A 21 -9.72 -13.71 0.31
N ARG A 22 -8.87 -13.62 -0.70
CA ARG A 22 -9.05 -14.36 -1.96
C ARG A 22 -8.93 -15.88 -1.79
N GLY A 23 -8.20 -16.34 -0.78
CA GLY A 23 -8.10 -17.75 -0.42
C GLY A 23 -9.29 -18.28 0.40
N GLY A 24 -10.25 -17.44 0.76
CA GLY A 24 -11.39 -17.83 1.59
C GLY A 24 -11.03 -18.06 3.07
N TYR A 25 -9.85 -17.61 3.51
CA TYR A 25 -9.44 -17.65 4.92
C TYR A 25 -9.96 -16.47 5.73
N MET A 26 -10.53 -15.46 5.06
CA MET A 26 -11.03 -14.23 5.64
C MET A 26 -12.16 -13.69 4.77
N ASP A 27 -13.22 -13.21 5.39
CA ASP A 27 -14.37 -12.66 4.65
C ASP A 27 -14.02 -11.35 3.94
N ILE A 28 -14.66 -11.12 2.80
CA ILE A 28 -14.57 -9.86 2.06
C ILE A 28 -15.73 -8.99 2.52
N GLU A 29 -15.43 -8.01 3.38
CA GLU A 29 -16.42 -7.09 3.92
C GLU A 29 -16.00 -5.63 3.77
N TRP A 30 -16.98 -4.73 3.78
CA TRP A 30 -16.75 -3.28 3.73
C TRP A 30 -15.80 -2.77 4.82
N ASN A 31 -15.87 -3.32 6.03
CA ASN A 31 -15.00 -2.94 7.14
C ASN A 31 -13.52 -3.24 6.85
N PHE A 32 -13.26 -4.36 6.17
CA PHE A 32 -11.91 -4.72 5.78
C PHE A 32 -11.41 -3.89 4.59
N LEU A 33 -12.27 -3.59 3.61
CA LEU A 33 -11.93 -2.67 2.53
C LEU A 33 -11.58 -1.27 3.09
N LEU A 34 -12.38 -0.76 4.03
CA LEU A 34 -12.12 0.52 4.70
C LEU A 34 -10.78 0.50 5.45
N SER A 35 -10.49 -0.61 6.14
CA SER A 35 -9.20 -0.78 6.85
C SER A 35 -8.02 -0.81 5.89
N MET A 36 -8.15 -1.51 4.75
CA MET A 36 -7.12 -1.54 3.70
C MET A 36 -6.92 -0.18 3.04
N TYR A 37 -8.00 0.58 2.82
CA TYR A 37 -7.90 1.96 2.37
C TYR A 37 -7.17 2.85 3.38
N GLY A 38 -7.45 2.69 4.68
CA GLY A 38 -6.71 3.38 5.74
C GLY A 38 -5.20 3.07 5.71
N MET A 39 -4.83 1.80 5.51
CA MET A 39 -3.43 1.39 5.33
C MET A 39 -2.80 2.00 4.07
N PHE A 40 -3.55 2.12 2.98
CA PHE A 40 -3.10 2.80 1.77
C PHE A 40 -2.86 4.30 1.99
N VAL A 41 -3.75 5.00 2.73
CA VAL A 41 -3.51 6.40 3.12
C VAL A 41 -2.24 6.51 3.98
N GLY A 42 -2.05 5.60 4.94
CA GLY A 42 -0.80 5.50 5.72
C GLY A 42 0.44 5.31 4.83
N TYR A 43 0.33 4.49 3.79
CA TYR A 43 1.38 4.30 2.79
C TYR A 43 1.73 5.62 2.07
N LEU A 44 0.75 6.40 1.64
CA LEU A 44 0.95 7.70 0.99
C LEU A 44 1.65 8.71 1.90
N VAL A 45 1.27 8.74 3.18
CA VAL A 45 1.91 9.61 4.17
C VAL A 45 3.39 9.23 4.34
N MET A 46 3.69 7.94 4.47
CA MET A 46 5.08 7.47 4.58
C MET A 46 5.89 7.71 3.30
N PHE A 47 5.25 7.64 2.13
CA PHE A 47 5.84 8.01 0.85
C PHE A 47 6.27 9.47 0.83
N TYR A 48 5.36 10.38 1.21
CA TYR A 48 5.67 11.80 1.32
C TYR A 48 6.88 12.06 2.22
N PHE A 49 6.89 11.50 3.44
CA PHE A 49 8.01 11.67 4.37
C PHE A 49 9.34 11.09 3.85
N SER A 50 9.28 9.99 3.08
CA SER A 50 10.48 9.35 2.53
C SER A 50 11.14 10.16 1.42
N ILE A 51 10.35 10.93 0.66
CA ILE A 51 10.84 11.71 -0.48
C ILE A 51 11.17 13.14 -0.09
N TYR A 52 10.30 13.80 0.69
CA TYR A 52 10.37 15.25 0.87
C TYR A 52 10.96 15.69 2.22
N THR A 53 11.04 14.79 3.20
CA THR A 53 11.50 15.14 4.55
C THR A 53 12.88 14.55 4.87
N ASN A 54 13.37 13.59 4.09
CA ASN A 54 14.73 13.08 4.21
C ASN A 54 15.71 13.93 3.37
N THR A 55 16.41 14.86 4.02
CA THR A 55 17.44 15.70 3.38
C THR A 55 18.77 14.97 3.14
N ASP A 56 18.98 13.81 3.77
CA ASP A 56 20.25 13.09 3.74
C ASP A 56 20.49 12.27 2.46
N PHE A 57 19.48 12.16 1.59
CA PHE A 57 19.56 11.32 0.41
C PHE A 57 20.05 12.06 -0.83
N SER A 58 20.91 11.38 -1.60
CA SER A 58 21.24 11.82 -2.95
C SER A 58 19.98 11.87 -3.82
N ARG A 59 19.94 12.80 -4.78
CA ARG A 59 18.86 12.87 -5.78
C ARG A 59 18.63 11.55 -6.51
N ARG A 60 19.68 10.73 -6.71
CA ARG A 60 19.58 9.41 -7.34
C ARG A 60 18.83 8.42 -6.45
N THR A 61 19.14 8.39 -5.16
CA THR A 61 18.46 7.53 -4.17
C THR A 61 16.98 7.87 -4.05
N ILE A 62 16.66 9.17 -3.97
CA ILE A 62 15.26 9.65 -3.92
C ILE A 62 14.48 9.20 -5.16
N LYS A 63 15.07 9.31 -6.37
CA LYS A 63 14.44 8.82 -7.61
C LYS A 63 14.15 7.33 -7.56
N ILE A 64 15.10 6.51 -7.08
CA ILE A 64 14.90 5.05 -6.99
C ILE A 64 13.77 4.72 -6.02
N ILE A 65 13.78 5.32 -4.83
CA ILE A 65 12.71 5.14 -3.83
C ILE A 65 11.37 5.55 -4.45
N ALA A 66 11.30 6.71 -5.12
CA ALA A 66 10.08 7.20 -5.72
C ALA A 66 9.51 6.23 -6.77
N THR A 67 10.36 5.75 -7.68
CA THR A 67 9.94 4.79 -8.71
C THR A 67 9.40 3.51 -8.10
N ILE A 68 10.10 2.95 -7.10
CA ILE A 68 9.65 1.72 -6.43
C ILE A 68 8.31 1.98 -5.74
N SER A 69 8.19 3.04 -4.96
CA SER A 69 6.95 3.36 -4.23
C SER A 69 5.76 3.57 -5.17
N ILE A 70 5.95 4.19 -6.33
CA ILE A 70 4.88 4.35 -7.32
C ILE A 70 4.41 3.01 -7.89
N ILE A 71 5.33 2.08 -8.17
CA ILE A 71 4.98 0.73 -8.65
C ILE A 71 4.16 0.00 -7.58
N LEU A 72 4.62 0.03 -6.33
CA LEU A 72 3.93 -0.60 -5.21
C LEU A 72 2.55 0.03 -4.97
N MET A 73 2.45 1.36 -5.04
CA MET A 73 1.19 2.11 -4.94
C MET A 73 0.19 1.69 -6.01
N THR A 74 0.65 1.51 -7.26
CA THR A 74 -0.19 1.06 -8.37
C THR A 74 -0.75 -0.34 -8.10
N ILE A 75 0.06 -1.26 -7.57
CA ILE A 75 -0.39 -2.61 -7.20
C ILE A 75 -1.46 -2.54 -6.09
N ILE A 76 -1.26 -1.70 -5.07
CA ILE A 76 -2.26 -1.51 -4.00
C ILE A 76 -3.58 -1.00 -4.56
N LEU A 77 -3.55 -0.02 -5.48
CA LEU A 77 -4.75 0.51 -6.11
C LEU A 77 -5.52 -0.56 -6.91
N VAL A 78 -4.81 -1.44 -7.62
CA VAL A 78 -5.44 -2.57 -8.32
C VAL A 78 -6.12 -3.51 -7.33
N ILE A 79 -5.48 -3.83 -6.20
CA ILE A 79 -6.06 -4.66 -5.13
C ILE A 79 -7.34 -4.02 -4.57
N LEU A 80 -7.28 -2.74 -4.21
CA LEU A 80 -8.44 -2.01 -3.67
C LEU A 80 -9.59 -1.96 -4.68
N GLY A 81 -9.29 -1.67 -5.95
CA GLY A 81 -10.29 -1.66 -7.01
C GLY A 81 -10.93 -3.02 -7.23
N HIS A 82 -10.15 -4.10 -7.18
CA HIS A 82 -10.66 -5.45 -7.30
C HIS A 82 -11.55 -5.86 -6.12
N LEU A 83 -11.15 -5.55 -4.88
CA LEU A 83 -11.97 -5.81 -3.69
C LEU A 83 -13.27 -5.00 -3.70
N LEU A 84 -13.20 -3.73 -4.09
CA LEU A 84 -14.38 -2.89 -4.27
C LEU A 84 -15.33 -3.48 -5.32
N PHE A 85 -14.79 -3.95 -6.44
CA PHE A 85 -15.60 -4.59 -7.48
C PHE A 85 -16.36 -5.81 -6.94
N ILE A 86 -15.68 -6.70 -6.22
CA ILE A 86 -16.31 -7.88 -5.60
C ILE A 86 -17.47 -7.45 -4.70
N LEU A 87 -17.22 -6.52 -3.77
CA LEU A 87 -18.21 -6.02 -2.80
C LEU A 87 -19.42 -5.31 -3.43
N LEU A 88 -19.30 -4.83 -4.66
CA LEU A 88 -20.40 -4.19 -5.39
C LEU A 88 -21.22 -5.19 -6.22
N THR A 89 -20.65 -6.38 -6.49
CA THR A 89 -21.27 -7.41 -7.33
C THR A 89 -21.83 -8.60 -6.55
N GLU A 90 -21.41 -8.76 -5.30
CA GLU A 90 -22.03 -9.65 -4.30
C GLU A 90 -23.19 -8.95 -3.58
#